data_AF-A0A2P5CZY3-F1
#
_entry.id   AF-A0A2P5CZY3-F1
#
_cell.length_a   1.000
_cell.length_b   1.000
_cell.length_c   1.000
_cell.angle_alpha   90.00
_cell.angle_beta   90.00
_cell.angle_gamma   90.00
#
_symmetry.space_group_name_H-M   'P 1'
#
loop_
_entity.id
_entity.type
_entity.pdbx_description
1 polymer ?
#
loop_
_entity_poly.entity_id
_entity_poly.type
_entity_poly.pdbx_seq_one_letter_code
_entity_poly.pdbx_strand_id
1 'polypeptide(L)'
;MRLPMGQSYPKYTCSPPVTSSTRAKLTNNDFTEGGGGPSECDESYHSNDEKVVALSTGWHNGGSRCGKMKRITASNGRSTAAKVVDECDSQRGCDA
;
A
#
# COMPACT_ATOMS: atom_id res chain seq x y z
N MET A 1 -9.63 -3.58 10.61
CA MET A 1 -11.06 -3.43 10.26
C MET A 1 -11.51 -4.77 9.69
N ARG A 2 -12.49 -5.46 10.28
CA ARG A 2 -12.93 -6.77 9.77
C ARG A 2 -14.02 -6.54 8.73
N LEU A 3 -13.81 -7.03 7.50
CA LEU A 3 -14.82 -6.91 6.45
C LEU A 3 -16.06 -7.76 6.80
N PRO A 4 -17.28 -7.22 6.71
CA PRO A 4 -18.51 -7.98 6.92
C PRO A 4 -18.62 -9.24 6.07
N MET A 5 -19.05 -10.34 6.68
CA MET A 5 -19.43 -11.55 5.96
C MET A 5 -20.72 -11.33 5.16
N GLY A 6 -20.83 -12.01 4.01
CA GLY A 6 -22.01 -11.95 3.15
C GLY A 6 -22.10 -10.71 2.25
N GLN A 7 -21.05 -9.88 2.19
CA GLN A 7 -20.94 -8.77 1.24
C GLN A 7 -20.03 -9.14 0.05
N SER A 8 -20.34 -8.57 -1.12
CA SER A 8 -19.46 -8.65 -2.29
C SER A 8 -18.43 -7.53 -2.27
N TYR A 9 -17.15 -7.86 -2.43
CA TYR A 9 -16.05 -6.92 -2.51
C TYR A 9 -15.42 -6.95 -3.92
N PRO A 10 -15.17 -5.79 -4.55
CA PRO A 10 -14.58 -5.75 -5.88
C PRO A 10 -13.10 -6.15 -5.83
N LYS A 11 -12.64 -6.80 -6.90
CA LYS A 11 -11.23 -7.17 -7.10
C LYS A 11 -10.66 -6.40 -8.28
N TYR A 12 -9.38 -6.04 -8.20
CA TYR A 12 -8.70 -5.26 -9.21
C TYR A 12 -7.33 -5.85 -9.54
N THR A 13 -7.00 -5.90 -10.82
CA THR A 13 -5.65 -6.21 -11.31
C THR A 13 -4.89 -4.96 -11.72
N CYS A 14 -5.58 -3.82 -11.76
CA CYS A 14 -5.09 -2.55 -12.27
C CYS A 14 -5.34 -1.42 -11.26
N SER A 15 -4.71 -0.28 -11.52
CA SER A 15 -4.91 0.95 -10.77
C SER A 15 -4.97 2.12 -11.75
N PRO A 16 -5.52 3.29 -11.36
CA PRO A 16 -5.59 4.46 -12.24
C PRO A 16 -4.21 4.85 -12.81
N PRO A 17 -4.16 5.57 -13.95
CA PRO A 17 -2.89 5.99 -14.53
C PRO A 17 -2.02 6.77 -13.54
N VAL A 18 -0.73 6.43 -13.50
CA VAL A 18 0.26 7.17 -12.72
C VAL A 18 0.62 8.45 -13.49
N THR A 19 0.41 9.60 -12.84
CA THR A 19 0.78 10.93 -13.35
C THR A 19 1.76 11.61 -12.39
N SER A 20 2.22 12.82 -12.73
CA SER A 20 2.99 13.67 -11.82
C SER A 20 2.24 14.03 -10.52
N SER A 21 0.91 13.93 -10.52
CA SER A 21 0.03 14.19 -9.37
C SER A 21 -1.09 13.15 -9.34
N THR A 22 -0.72 11.91 -9.00
CA THR A 22 -1.65 10.78 -8.95
C THR A 22 -2.57 10.94 -7.73
N ARG A 23 -3.89 10.97 -7.96
CA ARG A 23 -4.87 11.00 -6.86
C ARG A 23 -5.00 9.62 -6.23
N ALA A 24 -4.93 9.56 -4.90
CA ALA A 24 -5.02 8.32 -4.14
C ALA A 24 -5.77 8.53 -2.82
N LYS A 25 -6.18 7.42 -2.19
CA LYS A 25 -6.61 7.40 -0.79
C LYS A 25 -5.46 6.89 0.05
N LEU A 26 -5.15 7.60 1.12
CA LEU A 26 -4.15 7.18 2.10
C LEU A 26 -4.87 6.46 3.25
N THR A 27 -4.45 5.23 3.54
CA THR A 27 -4.88 4.44 4.70
C THR A 27 -3.67 4.17 5.59
N ASN A 28 -3.91 3.77 6.84
CA ASN A 28 -2.85 3.41 7.78
C ASN A 28 -2.72 1.87 7.84
N ASN A 29 -1.48 1.39 7.90
CA ASN A 29 -1.12 -0.02 8.02
C ASN A 29 -0.02 -0.16 9.08
N ASP A 30 0.04 -1.32 9.73
CA ASP A 30 1.14 -1.71 10.63
C ASP A 30 2.11 -2.61 9.85
N PHE A 31 3.36 -2.17 9.69
CA PHE A 31 4.40 -2.91 8.96
C PHE A 31 5.35 -3.68 9.89
N THR A 32 5.07 -3.69 11.19
CA THR A 32 5.83 -4.47 12.15
C THR A 32 5.40 -5.94 12.11
N GLU A 33 6.12 -6.79 12.83
CA GLU A 33 5.81 -8.22 12.95
C GLU A 33 4.39 -8.51 13.49
N GLY A 34 3.80 -7.57 14.24
CA GLY A 34 2.41 -7.68 14.72
C GLY A 34 1.35 -7.35 13.67
N GLY A 35 1.74 -6.80 12.51
CA GLY A 35 0.84 -6.30 11.47
C GLY A 35 0.47 -7.34 10.39
N GLY A 36 1.20 -8.45 10.30
CA GLY A 36 0.97 -9.48 9.28
C GLY A 36 2.26 -10.17 8.83
N GLY A 37 2.33 -10.50 7.55
CA GLY A 37 3.55 -11.02 6.91
C GLY A 37 4.59 -9.93 6.64
N PRO A 38 5.84 -10.30 6.33
CA PRO A 38 6.87 -9.36 5.91
C PRO A 38 6.50 -8.67 4.59
N SER A 39 7.05 -7.48 4.36
CA SER A 39 6.77 -6.64 3.20
C SER A 39 7.31 -7.27 1.91
N GLU A 40 6.55 -7.22 0.82
CA GLU A 40 6.87 -7.94 -0.42
C GLU A 40 8.20 -7.52 -1.07
N CYS A 41 8.60 -6.25 -0.95
CA CYS A 41 9.76 -5.73 -1.68
C CYS A 41 11.12 -6.22 -1.15
N ASP A 42 11.23 -6.49 0.14
CA ASP A 42 12.49 -6.81 0.82
C ASP A 42 12.37 -7.93 1.87
N GLU A 43 11.23 -8.63 1.88
CA GLU A 43 10.95 -9.76 2.77
C GLU A 43 11.19 -9.42 4.25
N SER A 44 10.97 -8.16 4.63
CA SER A 44 11.29 -7.63 5.95
C SER A 44 10.10 -6.92 6.61
N TYR A 45 10.13 -6.89 7.93
CA TYR A 45 9.29 -6.01 8.74
C TYR A 45 9.94 -4.62 8.86
N HIS A 46 9.12 -3.58 8.99
CA HIS A 46 9.58 -2.20 9.18
C HIS A 46 9.04 -1.63 10.49
N SER A 47 9.85 -0.80 11.13
CA SER A 47 9.35 0.00 12.26
C SER A 47 8.27 0.97 11.78
N ASN A 48 7.23 1.19 12.59
CA ASN A 48 6.21 2.19 12.30
C ASN A 48 6.74 3.64 12.33
N ASP A 49 7.97 3.86 12.83
CA ASP A 49 8.67 5.13 12.72
C ASP A 49 9.30 5.35 11.33
N GLU A 50 9.48 4.27 10.54
CA GLU A 50 9.93 4.38 9.17
C GLU A 50 8.81 4.91 8.28
N LYS A 51 9.16 5.85 7.39
CA LYS A 51 8.21 6.36 6.39
C LYS A 51 8.13 5.39 5.24
N VAL A 52 7.32 4.34 5.40
CA VAL A 52 7.10 3.30 4.41
C VAL A 52 5.63 3.24 3.97
N VAL A 53 5.39 2.70 2.77
CA VAL A 53 4.03 2.55 2.22
C VAL A 53 3.90 1.28 1.38
N ALA A 54 2.68 0.75 1.38
CA ALA A 54 2.20 -0.21 0.40
C ALA A 54 1.47 0.49 -0.75
N LEU A 55 1.51 -0.06 -1.96
CA LEU A 55 0.74 0.43 -3.12
C LEU A 55 -0.27 -0.63 -3.58
N SER A 56 -1.46 -0.21 -4.01
CA SER A 56 -2.42 -1.14 -4.63
C SER A 56 -1.79 -1.89 -5.80
N THR A 57 -2.17 -3.16 -6.03
CA THR A 57 -1.60 -4.08 -7.03
C THR A 57 -1.17 -3.43 -8.36
N GLY A 58 -2.03 -2.66 -9.02
CA GLY A 58 -1.68 -2.02 -10.30
C GLY A 58 -0.62 -0.92 -10.18
N TRP A 59 -0.56 -0.20 -9.07
CA TRP A 59 0.52 0.73 -8.76
C TRP A 59 1.75 0.06 -8.15
N HIS A 60 1.62 -1.09 -7.51
CA HIS A 60 2.77 -1.90 -7.13
C HIS A 60 3.51 -2.39 -8.38
N ASN A 61 2.76 -2.85 -9.39
CA ASN A 61 3.25 -3.25 -10.71
C ASN A 61 4.36 -4.31 -10.61
N GLY A 62 4.08 -5.38 -9.86
CA GLY A 62 5.01 -6.49 -9.65
C GLY A 62 6.36 -6.03 -9.11
N GLY A 63 6.35 -5.13 -8.12
CA GLY A 63 7.56 -4.64 -7.47
C GLY A 63 8.38 -3.62 -8.25
N SER A 64 7.95 -3.14 -9.43
CA SER A 64 8.74 -2.18 -10.22
C SER A 64 9.00 -0.84 -9.51
N ARG A 65 8.27 -0.58 -8.42
CA ARG A 65 8.41 0.61 -7.57
C ARG A 65 9.05 0.32 -6.20
N CYS A 66 9.40 -0.92 -5.90
CA CYS A 66 10.07 -1.30 -4.65
C CYS A 66 11.32 -0.46 -4.38
N GLY A 67 11.50 -0.05 -3.13
CA GLY A 67 12.61 0.77 -2.66
C GLY A 67 12.59 2.22 -3.15
N LYS A 68 11.66 2.62 -4.04
CA LYS A 68 11.60 3.98 -4.58
C LYS A 68 10.82 4.90 -3.65
N MET A 69 11.33 6.10 -3.45
CA MET A 69 10.63 7.15 -2.70
C MET A 69 9.43 7.71 -3.49
N LYS A 70 8.31 7.91 -2.81
CA LYS A 70 7.13 8.61 -3.31
C LYS A 70 6.85 9.83 -2.44
N ARG A 71 6.58 10.94 -3.10
CA ARG A 71 6.13 12.16 -2.42
C ARG A 71 4.61 12.11 -2.30
N ILE A 72 4.12 12.10 -1.07
CA ILE A 72 2.71 12.11 -0.72
C ILE A 72 2.37 13.51 -0.26
N THR A 73 1.36 14.13 -0.88
CA THR A 73 0.88 15.46 -0.51
C THR A 73 -0.56 15.34 -0.03
N ALA A 74 -0.83 15.78 1.19
CA ALA A 74 -2.17 15.81 1.77
C ALA A 74 -2.94 17.05 1.32
N SER A 75 -4.26 17.05 1.48
CA SER A 75 -5.15 18.16 1.13
C SER A 75 -4.84 19.46 1.91
N ASN A 76 -4.23 19.36 3.08
CA ASN A 76 -3.75 20.51 3.86
C ASN A 76 -2.40 21.08 3.37
N GLY A 77 -1.89 20.63 2.23
CA GLY A 77 -0.65 21.10 1.61
C GLY A 77 0.64 20.49 2.19
N ARG A 78 0.57 19.77 3.31
CA ARG A 78 1.74 19.08 3.88
C ARG A 78 2.16 17.94 2.98
N SER A 79 3.47 17.70 2.89
CA SER A 79 4.02 16.59 2.12
C SER A 79 5.08 15.81 2.89
N THR A 80 5.22 14.54 2.54
CA THR A 80 6.27 13.67 3.06
C THR A 80 6.76 12.75 1.94
N ALA A 81 8.01 12.31 2.05
CA ALA A 81 8.53 11.23 1.22
C ALA A 81 8.41 9.90 2.01
N ALA A 82 7.98 8.84 1.34
CA ALA A 82 7.91 7.50 1.90
C ALA A 82 8.45 6.45 0.90
N LYS A 83 9.12 5.43 1.40
CA LYS A 83 9.67 4.31 0.61
C LYS A 83 8.56 3.30 0.33
N VAL A 84 8.43 2.84 -0.92
CA VAL A 84 7.54 1.72 -1.24
C VAL A 84 8.21 0.43 -0.78
N VAL A 85 7.54 -0.31 0.09
CA VAL A 85 8.03 -1.58 0.64
C VAL A 85 7.09 -2.75 0.38
N ASP A 86 5.84 -2.50 0.00
CA ASP A 86 4.85 -3.57 -0.02
C ASP A 86 3.74 -3.38 -1.07
N GLU A 87 2.98 -4.45 -1.28
CA GLU A 87 1.74 -4.46 -2.04
C GLU A 87 0.52 -4.42 -1.12
N CYS A 88 -0.43 -3.55 -1.44
CA CYS A 88 -1.79 -3.66 -0.93
C CYS A 88 -2.59 -4.51 -1.93
N ASP A 89 -2.62 -5.82 -1.70
CA ASP A 89 -3.24 -6.80 -2.61
C ASP A 89 -4.74 -6.48 -2.79
N SER A 90 -5.12 -6.22 -4.04
CA SER A 90 -6.49 -5.90 -4.44
C SER A 90 -7.21 -7.04 -5.14
N GLN A 91 -6.61 -8.23 -5.17
CA GLN A 91 -7.12 -9.48 -5.76
C GLN A 91 -7.53 -10.51 -4.70
N ARG A 92 -6.85 -10.51 -3.56
CA ARG A 92 -7.01 -11.50 -2.48
C ARG A 92 -7.47 -10.88 -1.16
N GLY A 93 -7.98 -11.73 -0.28
CA GLY A 93 -8.59 -11.35 1.00
C GLY A 93 -9.95 -12.04 1.21
N CYS A 94 -10.51 -11.85 2.41
CA CYS A 94 -11.70 -12.58 2.89
C CYS A 94 -11.51 -14.11 2.93
N ASP A 95 -10.26 -14.53 3.14
CA ASP A 95 -9.83 -15.89 3.50
C ASP A 95 -9.73 -16.06 5.02
N ALA A 96 -9.35 -17.26 5.47
CA ALA A 96 -9.45 -17.73 6.86
C ALA A 96 -8.23 -17.40 7.71
#